data_AF-A0A9Q9BQ55-F1
#
_entry.id   AF-A0A9Q9BQ55-F1
#
_cell.length_a   1.000
_cell.length_b   1.000
_cell.length_c   1.000
_cell.angle_alpha   90.00
_cell.angle_beta   90.00
_cell.angle_gamma   90.00
#
_symmetry.space_group_name_H-M   'P 1'
#
loop_
_entity.id
_entity.type
_entity.pdbx_description
1 polymer ?
#
loop_
_entity_poly.entity_id
_entity_poly.type
_entity_poly.pdbx_seq_one_letter_code
_entity_poly.pdbx_strand_id
1 'polypeptide(L)'
;MEIARDIEIFDYLGNRWVCSIYNNDDYRNAPSFMRLRCRRLGFDKILESLNNDQTLIKVLKFITFYNYSAVEVGKDPIKMDADAIIHISDEPVL
;
A
#
# COMPACT_ATOMS: atom_id res chain seq x y z
N MET A 1 -4.16 -13.15 13.36
CA MET A 1 -4.11 -12.49 12.05
C MET A 1 -3.14 -13.27 11.19
N GLU A 2 -3.64 -14.06 10.24
CA GLU A 2 -2.82 -14.91 9.37
C GLU A 2 -2.52 -14.18 8.05
N ILE A 3 -1.30 -14.31 7.53
CA ILE A 3 -0.93 -13.75 6.23
C ILE A 3 -1.51 -14.65 5.16
N ALA A 4 -2.39 -14.09 4.33
CA ALA A 4 -3.06 -14.84 3.26
C ALA A 4 -2.16 -14.95 2.01
N ARG A 5 -1.41 -13.88 1.73
CA ARG A 5 -0.56 -13.76 0.55
C ARG A 5 0.44 -12.61 0.73
N ASP A 6 1.66 -12.81 0.24
CA ASP A 6 2.64 -11.75 0.06
C ASP A 6 2.75 -11.37 -1.42
N ILE A 7 2.87 -10.07 -1.68
CA ILE A 7 3.13 -9.50 -3.00
C ILE A 7 4.44 -8.73 -2.91
N GLU A 8 5.43 -9.18 -3.67
CA GLU A 8 6.69 -8.46 -3.84
C GLU A 8 6.64 -7.60 -5.11
N ILE A 9 7.01 -6.33 -4.97
CA ILE A 9 7.03 -5.35 -6.06
C ILE A 9 8.39 -4.67 -6.05
N PHE A 10 9.04 -4.60 -7.21
CA PHE A 10 10.25 -3.79 -7.40
C PHE A 10 9.85 -2.52 -8.15
N ASP A 11 10.15 -1.36 -7.56
CA ASP A 11 9.88 -0.08 -8.22
C ASP A 11 10.96 0.25 -9.26
N TYR A 12 10.74 1.32 -10.04
CA TYR A 12 11.66 1.73 -11.11
C TYR A 12 13.04 2.18 -10.60
N LEU A 13 13.17 2.45 -9.30
CA LEU A 13 14.44 2.79 -8.64
C LEU A 13 15.14 1.54 -8.09
N GLY A 14 14.56 0.35 -8.29
CA GLY A 14 15.09 -0.92 -7.80
C GLY A 14 14.80 -1.20 -6.32
N ASN A 15 13.96 -0.40 -5.66
CA ASN A 15 13.61 -0.68 -4.27
C ASN A 15 12.58 -1.80 -4.19
N ARG A 16 12.79 -2.71 -3.24
CA ARG A 16 11.85 -3.80 -2.94
C ARG A 16 10.76 -3.32 -2.00
N TRP A 17 9.52 -3.57 -2.41
CA TRP A 17 8.31 -3.42 -1.62
C TRP A 17 7.71 -4.79 -1.32
N VAL A 18 7.31 -5.02 -0.07
CA VAL A 18 6.62 -6.24 0.37
C VAL A 18 5.26 -5.85 0.92
N CYS A 19 4.20 -6.22 0.21
CA CYS A 19 2.81 -5.97 0.62
C CYS A 19 2.15 -7.28 1.05
N SER A 20 1.83 -7.40 2.34
CA SER A 20 1.19 -8.58 2.93
C SER A 20 -0.31 -8.33 3.08
N ILE A 21 -1.12 -9.24 2.51
CA ILE A 21 -2.58 -9.24 2.70
C ILE A 21 -2.89 -10.05 3.95
N TYR A 22 -3.62 -9.46 4.89
CA TYR A 22 -4.08 -10.16 6.08
C TYR A 22 -5.47 -10.76 5.86
N ASN A 23 -5.61 -12.05 6.16
CA ASN A 23 -6.91 -12.60 6.49
C ASN A 23 -7.24 -12.17 7.91
N ASN A 24 -8.19 -11.24 8.05
CA ASN A 24 -8.76 -10.92 9.35
C ASN A 24 -10.15 -11.54 9.43
N ASP A 25 -10.39 -12.32 10.49
CA ASP A 25 -11.71 -12.92 10.70
C ASP A 25 -12.79 -11.86 10.95
N ASP A 26 -12.42 -10.67 11.46
CA ASP A 26 -13.32 -9.51 11.61
C ASP A 26 -13.83 -8.96 10.28
N TYR A 27 -13.08 -9.13 9.19
CA TYR A 27 -13.48 -8.70 7.84
C TYR A 27 -14.21 -9.79 7.04
N ARG A 28 -14.42 -11.00 7.60
CA ARG A 28 -15.30 -12.01 6.97
C ARG A 28 -16.69 -11.45 6.65
N ASN A 29 -17.13 -10.45 7.42
CA ASN A 29 -18.45 -9.83 7.27
C ASN A 29 -18.42 -8.55 6.39
N ALA A 30 -17.25 -8.10 5.94
CA ALA A 30 -17.08 -6.95 5.04
C ALA A 30 -16.10 -7.28 3.89
N PRO A 31 -16.45 -8.25 3.01
CA PRO A 31 -15.59 -8.75 1.95
C PRO A 31 -15.20 -7.69 0.91
N SER A 32 -15.85 -6.52 0.94
CA SER A 32 -15.58 -5.40 0.07
C SER A 32 -14.31 -4.63 0.41
N PHE A 33 -13.70 -4.81 1.59
CA PHE A 33 -12.52 -4.06 2.03
C PHE A 33 -11.30 -4.96 2.29
N MET A 34 -10.10 -4.47 1.94
CA MET A 34 -8.81 -5.14 2.08
C MET A 34 -7.81 -4.21 2.76
N ARG A 35 -7.10 -4.74 3.77
CA ARG A 35 -5.93 -4.10 4.38
C ARG A 35 -4.64 -4.81 3.93
N LEU A 36 -3.71 -4.02 3.40
CA LEU A 36 -2.39 -4.46 2.96
C LEU A 36 -1.34 -3.77 3.83
N ARG A 37 -0.45 -4.52 4.49
CA ARG A 37 0.74 -3.89 5.08
C ARG A 37 1.86 -3.88 4.06
N CYS A 38 2.24 -2.70 3.59
CA CYS A 38 3.31 -2.51 2.63
C CYS A 38 4.57 -2.00 3.34
N ARG A 39 5.69 -2.68 3.09
CA ARG A 39 6.98 -2.44 3.73
C ARG A 39 8.08 -2.20 2.69
N ARG A 40 8.95 -1.25 2.98
CA ARG A 40 10.18 -0.92 2.25
C ARG A 40 11.20 -0.37 3.27
N LEU A 41 12.46 -0.14 2.87
CA LEU A 41 13.42 0.52 3.77
C LEU A 41 12.88 1.90 4.22
N GLY A 42 12.71 2.09 5.52
CA GLY A 42 12.15 3.31 6.10
C GLY A 42 10.65 3.51 5.87
N PHE A 43 9.91 2.52 5.35
CA PHE A 43 8.45 2.62 5.18
C PHE A 43 7.76 1.36 5.69
N ASP A 44 6.79 1.52 6.58
CA ASP A 44 5.94 0.44 7.09
C ASP A 44 4.56 1.02 7.39
N LYS A 45 3.57 0.74 6.53
CA LYS A 45 2.21 1.29 6.62
C LYS A 45 1.15 0.29 6.23
N ILE A 46 -0.05 0.51 6.75
CA ILE A 46 -1.26 -0.17 6.33
C ILE A 46 -1.93 0.66 5.24
N LEU A 47 -2.11 0.06 4.07
CA LEU A 47 -2.94 0.56 2.99
C LEU A 47 -4.32 -0.08 3.08
N GLU A 48 -5.36 0.72 2.89
CA GLU A 48 -6.75 0.24 2.89
C GLU A 48 -7.42 0.54 1.54
N SER A 49 -8.04 -0.47 0.95
CA SER A 49 -8.77 -0.33 -0.31
C SER A 49 -9.98 -1.24 -0.38
N LEU A 50 -10.81 -1.05 -1.40
CA LEU A 50 -11.77 -2.07 -1.78
C LEU A 50 -11.05 -3.33 -2.28
N ASN A 51 -11.53 -4.50 -1.87
CA ASN A 51 -11.05 -5.80 -2.33
C ASN A 51 -11.66 -6.11 -3.70
N ASN A 52 -10.94 -5.74 -4.77
CA ASN A 52 -11.36 -6.00 -6.13
C ASN A 52 -10.14 -6.31 -7.02
N ASP A 53 -10.39 -6.70 -8.26
CA ASP A 53 -9.33 -7.08 -9.21
C ASP A 53 -8.34 -5.92 -9.49
N GLN A 54 -8.69 -4.69 -9.12
CA GLN A 54 -7.84 -3.51 -9.29
C GLN A 54 -6.94 -3.21 -8.09
N THR A 55 -7.05 -3.93 -6.97
CA THR A 55 -6.26 -3.64 -5.76
C THR A 55 -4.75 -3.59 -6.05
N LEU A 56 -4.23 -4.51 -6.86
CA LEU A 56 -2.81 -4.49 -7.27
C LEU A 56 -2.45 -3.22 -8.03
N ILE A 57 -3.31 -2.78 -8.96
CA ILE A 57 -3.11 -1.55 -9.75
C ILE A 57 -3.07 -0.33 -8.80
N LYS A 58 -3.93 -0.28 -7.78
CA LYS A 58 -3.95 0.80 -6.79
C LYS A 58 -2.69 0.85 -5.94
N VAL A 59 -2.16 -0.32 -5.54
CA VAL A 59 -0.86 -0.41 -4.84
C VAL A 59 0.27 0.10 -5.73
N LEU A 60 0.29 -0.28 -7.01
CA LEU A 60 1.29 0.21 -7.96
C LEU A 60 1.19 1.73 -8.15
N LYS A 61 -0.02 2.28 -8.31
CA LYS A 61 -0.26 3.73 -8.37
C LYS A 61 0.28 4.44 -7.13
N PHE A 62 -0.01 3.91 -5.94
CA PHE A 62 0.50 4.47 -4.68
C PHE A 62 2.02 4.49 -4.65
N ILE A 63 2.70 3.40 -5.01
CA ILE A 63 4.18 3.32 -5.03
C ILE A 63 4.76 4.34 -6.01
N THR A 64 4.16 4.48 -7.20
CA THR A 64 4.59 5.48 -8.20
C THR A 64 4.46 6.91 -7.65
N PHE A 65 3.30 7.25 -7.07
CA PHE A 65 3.09 8.59 -6.49
C PHE A 65 3.98 8.85 -5.28
N TYR A 66 4.19 7.84 -4.45
CA TYR A 66 5.10 7.89 -3.32
C TYR A 66 6.51 8.28 -3.80
N ASN A 67 7.02 7.59 -4.84
CA ASN A 67 8.35 7.85 -5.36
C ASN A 67 8.44 9.22 -6.04
N TYR A 68 7.42 9.61 -6.81
CA TYR A 68 7.31 10.97 -7.36
C TYR A 68 7.37 12.04 -6.27
N SER A 69 6.59 11.89 -5.19
CA SER A 69 6.54 12.86 -4.09
C SER A 69 7.87 12.95 -3.33
N ALA A 70 8.54 11.81 -3.14
CA ALA A 70 9.84 11.75 -2.49
C ALA A 70 10.94 12.41 -3.33
N VAL A 71 10.90 12.27 -4.66
CA VAL A 71 11.94 12.74 -5.58
C VAL A 71 11.71 14.19 -6.02
N GLU A 72 10.51 14.53 -6.50
CA GLU A 72 10.22 15.81 -7.15
C GLU A 72 9.77 16.91 -6.18
N VAL A 73 9.02 16.55 -5.14
CA VAL A 73 8.39 17.52 -4.22
C VAL A 73 9.23 17.74 -2.96
N GLY A 74 10.30 16.95 -2.75
CA GLY A 74 11.13 17.00 -1.55
C GLY A 74 10.36 16.71 -0.25
N LYS A 75 9.13 16.19 -0.36
CA LYS A 75 8.33 15.75 0.78
C LYS A 75 8.73 14.33 1.07
N ASP A 76 9.42 14.14 2.19
CA ASP A 76 9.76 12.81 2.67
C ASP A 76 8.49 12.08 3.12
N PRO A 77 7.95 11.13 2.34
CA PRO A 77 6.70 10.45 2.70
C PRO A 77 6.95 9.40 3.80
N ILE A 78 8.22 9.16 4.18
CA ILE A 78 8.62 8.36 5.34
C ILE A 78 8.21 9.05 6.65
N LYS A 79 8.09 10.38 6.65
CA LYS A 79 7.72 11.15 7.85
C LYS A 79 6.22 11.11 8.18
N MET A 80 5.41 10.39 7.40
CA MET A 80 4.02 10.13 7.75
C MET A 80 3.98 9.26 9.02
N ASP A 81 3.15 9.66 10.00
CA ASP A 81 3.03 9.01 11.31
C ASP A 81 2.90 7.48 11.19
N ALA A 82 3.66 6.72 11.99
CA ALA A 82 3.72 5.25 12.03
C ALA A 82 2.33 4.61 11.95
N ASP A 83 1.37 5.19 12.66
CA ASP A 83 0.00 4.69 12.80
C ASP A 83 -0.96 5.14 11.69
N ALA A 84 -0.46 5.92 10.71
CA ALA A 84 -1.28 6.40 9.61
C ALA A 84 -1.73 5.24 8.71
N ILE A 85 -3.05 5.06 8.61
CA ILE A 85 -3.69 4.23 7.60
C ILE A 85 -3.85 5.08 6.33
N ILE A 86 -3.38 4.55 5.21
CA ILE A 86 -3.45 5.23 3.92
C ILE A 86 -4.58 4.61 3.08
N HIS A 87 -5.58 5.41 2.76
CA HIS A 87 -6.62 4.98 1.83
C HIS A 87 -6.12 5.11 0.39
N ILE A 88 -6.20 4.02 -0.38
CA ILE A 88 -5.87 4.02 -1.81
C ILE A 88 -7.18 3.96 -2.62
N SER A 89 -7.49 5.06 -3.31
CA SER A 89 -8.72 5.24 -4.08
C SER A 89 -8.57 4.85 -5.55
N ASP A 90 -9.70 4.81 -6.25
CA ASP A 90 -9.78 4.52 -7.69
C ASP A 90 -9.48 5.75 -8.56
N GLU A 91 -9.44 6.93 -7.94
CA GLU A 91 -9.24 8.20 -8.64
C GLU A 91 -7.85 8.25 -9.30
N PRO A 92 -7.75 8.91 -10.46
CA PRO A 92 -6.46 9.15 -11.09
C PRO A 92 -5.60 10.01 -10.15
N VAL A 93 -4.41 9.50 -9.83
CA VAL A 93 -3.38 10.30 -9.18
C VAL A 93 -2.70 11.09 -10.29
N LEU A 94 -2.73 12.42 -10.16
CA LEU A 94 -2.23 13.42 -11.12
C LEU A 94 -0.83 13.11 -11.66
#